data_AF-A0A1R1XGZ4-F1
#
_entry.id   AF-A0A1R1XGZ4-F1
#
_cell.length_a   1.000
_cell.length_b   1.000
_cell.length_c   1.000
_cell.angle_alpha   90.00
_cell.angle_beta   90.00
_cell.angle_gamma   90.00
#
_symmetry.space_group_name_H-M   'P 1'
#
loop_
_entity.id
_entity.type
_entity.pdbx_description
1 polymer ?
#
loop_
_entity_poly.entity_id
_entity_poly.type
_entity_poly.pdbx_seq_one_letter_code
_entity_poly.pdbx_strand_id
1 'polypeptide(L)'
;MSSNNTKLLANGIVNFLDSQIHSSSLNTEAIESIEVAKQCILDAFGLEEDSVIAGHDFNKISLLQILDLYKSGKITETSQSSAPSTNDQDSSKNNKALAEEFKAKGNAFMSSKDYS
;
A
#
# COMPACT_ATOMS: atom_id res chain seq x y z
N MET A 1 -14.03 -8.33 4.18
CA MET A 1 -12.59 -8.17 3.88
C MET A 1 -11.84 -7.27 4.87
N SER A 2 -12.50 -6.48 5.72
CA SER A 2 -11.79 -5.56 6.64
C SER A 2 -11.10 -6.22 7.84
N SER A 3 -11.66 -7.30 8.41
CA SER A 3 -11.15 -7.89 9.66
C SER A 3 -9.75 -8.51 9.55
N ASN A 4 -9.34 -8.94 8.36
CA ASN A 4 -7.97 -9.44 8.14
C ASN A 4 -6.98 -8.29 7.97
N ASN A 5 -7.39 -7.19 7.33
CA ASN A 5 -6.52 -6.02 7.18
C ASN A 5 -6.28 -5.30 8.51
N THR A 6 -7.27 -5.26 9.41
CA THR A 6 -7.10 -4.68 10.75
C THR A 6 -6.14 -5.51 11.59
N LYS A 7 -6.27 -6.85 11.53
CA LYS A 7 -5.35 -7.78 12.19
C LYS A 7 -3.93 -7.70 11.62
N LEU A 8 -3.80 -7.60 10.30
CA LEU A 8 -2.54 -7.40 9.61
C LEU A 8 -1.85 -6.11 10.07
N LEU A 9 -2.57 -4.99 10.13
CA LEU A 9 -2.02 -3.73 10.59
C LEU A 9 -1.60 -3.79 12.07
N ALA A 10 -2.41 -4.41 12.93
CA ALA A 10 -2.06 -4.60 14.35
C ALA A 10 -0.78 -5.42 14.52
N ASN A 11 -0.59 -6.49 13.74
CA ASN A 11 0.65 -7.27 13.73
C ASN A 11 1.86 -6.42 13.25
N GLY A 12 1.67 -5.57 12.24
CA GLY A 12 2.70 -4.63 11.81
C GLY A 12 3.11 -3.62 12.91
N ILE A 13 2.13 -3.15 13.70
CA ILE A 13 2.40 -2.25 14.85
C ILE A 13 3.19 -2.99 15.92
N VAL A 14 2.81 -4.22 16.25
CA VAL A 14 3.55 -5.07 17.20
C VAL A 14 5.00 -5.26 16.76
N ASN A 15 5.23 -5.61 15.49
CA ASN A 15 6.57 -5.75 14.92
C ASN A 15 7.40 -4.45 15.03
N PHE A 16 6.76 -3.30 14.79
CA PHE A 16 7.41 -2.01 14.98
C PHE A 16 7.79 -1.79 16.45
N LEU A 17 6.88 -2.03 17.39
CA LEU A 17 7.15 -1.88 18.83
C LEU A 17 8.31 -2.79 19.28
N ASP A 18 8.34 -4.04 18.81
CA ASP A 18 9.46 -4.95 19.07
C ASP A 18 10.78 -4.39 18.53
N SER A 19 10.78 -3.84 17.30
CA SER A 19 12.00 -3.20 16.76
C SER A 19 12.48 -2.02 17.60
N GLN A 20 11.57 -1.29 18.25
CA GLN A 20 11.91 -0.14 19.10
C GLN A 20 12.45 -0.58 20.46
N ILE A 21 11.99 -1.70 21.02
CA ILE A 21 12.57 -2.26 22.26
C ILE A 21 14.04 -2.64 22.04
N HIS A 22 14.35 -3.23 20.88
CA HIS A 22 15.72 -3.63 20.54
C HIS A 22 16.60 -2.46 20.08
N SER A 23 15.99 -1.38 19.60
CA SER A 23 16.70 -0.16 19.24
C SER A 23 17.01 0.64 20.51
N SER A 24 18.30 0.90 20.77
CA SER A 24 18.80 1.53 22.01
C SER A 24 18.45 3.02 22.18
N SER A 25 17.31 3.47 21.67
CA SER A 25 16.83 4.86 21.71
C SER A 25 15.93 5.15 22.91
N LEU A 26 15.46 4.13 23.63
CA LEU A 26 14.47 4.26 24.69
C LEU A 26 15.07 3.94 26.06
N ASN A 27 14.53 4.57 27.12
CA ASN A 27 14.90 4.24 28.50
C ASN A 27 14.14 2.98 28.97
N THR A 28 14.58 2.39 30.08
CA THR A 28 14.02 1.14 30.62
C THR A 28 12.52 1.25 30.92
N GLU A 29 12.06 2.37 31.49
CA GLU A 29 10.64 2.59 31.78
C GLU A 29 9.76 2.64 30.52
N ALA A 30 10.27 3.25 29.43
CA ALA A 30 9.58 3.26 28.15
C ALA A 30 9.55 1.86 27.50
N ILE A 31 10.62 1.06 27.66
CA ILE A 31 10.65 -0.32 27.19
C ILE A 31 9.57 -1.14 27.90
N GLU A 32 9.49 -1.08 29.23
CA GLU A 32 8.46 -1.78 30.01
C GLU A 32 7.04 -1.34 29.60
N SER A 33 6.85 -0.03 29.37
CA SER A 33 5.57 0.52 28.92
C SER A 33 5.17 -0.01 27.53
N ILE A 34 6.13 -0.18 26.62
CA ILE A 34 5.90 -0.69 25.27
C ILE A 34 5.59 -2.19 25.30
N GLU A 35 6.26 -2.97 26.16
CA GLU A 35 5.97 -4.40 26.31
C GLU A 35 4.53 -4.64 26.77
N VAL A 36 4.04 -3.84 27.73
CA VAL A 36 2.63 -3.89 28.16
C VAL A 36 1.68 -3.50 27.02
N ALA A 37 1.99 -2.42 26.29
CA ALA A 37 1.18 -1.98 25.16
C ALA A 37 1.10 -3.05 24.06
N LYS A 38 2.21 -3.76 23.77
CA LYS A 38 2.25 -4.87 22.82
C LYS A 38 1.25 -5.96 23.22
N GLN A 39 1.27 -6.40 24.48
CA GLN A 39 0.35 -7.43 24.98
C GLN A 39 -1.11 -6.99 24.90
N CYS A 40 -1.42 -5.74 25.27
CA CYS A 40 -2.78 -5.20 25.13
C CYS A 40 -3.29 -5.22 23.68
N ILE A 41 -2.42 -4.97 22.70
CA ILE A 41 -2.79 -5.02 21.27
C ILE A 41 -3.01 -6.47 20.81
N LEU A 42 -2.14 -7.41 21.20
CA LEU A 42 -2.31 -8.83 20.88
C LEU A 42 -3.65 -9.36 21.40
N ASP A 43 -3.97 -9.07 22.66
CA ASP A 43 -5.23 -9.48 23.29
C ASP A 43 -6.45 -8.83 22.63
N ALA A 44 -6.41 -7.51 22.37
CA ALA A 44 -7.53 -6.78 21.79
C ALA A 44 -7.93 -7.28 20.41
N PHE A 45 -6.97 -7.78 19.62
CA PHE A 45 -7.20 -8.27 18.26
C PHE A 45 -7.20 -9.81 18.15
N GLY A 46 -6.96 -10.52 19.25
CA GLY A 46 -6.83 -11.99 19.29
C GLY A 46 -5.75 -12.46 18.32
N LEU A 47 -4.54 -11.93 18.50
CA LEU A 47 -3.36 -12.23 17.70
C LEU A 47 -2.33 -12.98 18.54
N GLU A 48 -1.64 -13.92 17.91
CA GLU A 48 -0.45 -14.56 18.50
C GLU A 48 0.79 -13.80 18.04
N GLU A 49 1.81 -13.74 18.90
CA GLU A 49 3.06 -13.01 18.67
C GLU A 49 3.78 -13.47 17.38
N ASP A 50 3.72 -14.77 17.07
CA ASP A 50 4.29 -15.37 15.85
C ASP A 50 3.26 -15.63 14.74
N SER A 51 2.06 -15.02 14.81
CA SER A 51 1.05 -15.29 13.79
C SER A 51 1.46 -14.69 12.43
N VAL A 52 1.70 -15.57 11.46
CA VAL A 52 1.85 -15.17 10.06
C VAL A 52 0.46 -14.86 9.50
N ILE A 53 0.10 -13.58 9.49
CA ILE A 53 -1.15 -13.13 8.89
C ILE A 53 -0.98 -13.07 7.38
N ALA A 54 -1.83 -13.80 6.65
CA ALA A 54 -1.82 -13.78 5.19
C ALA A 54 -2.08 -12.35 4.67
N GLY A 55 -1.15 -11.80 3.90
CA GLY A 55 -1.29 -10.50 3.24
C GLY A 55 0.04 -9.77 3.03
N HIS A 56 0.79 -9.54 4.10
CA HIS A 56 2.03 -8.78 4.05
C HIS A 56 2.98 -9.22 5.18
N ASP A 57 4.26 -9.36 4.86
CA ASP A 57 5.29 -9.75 5.82
C ASP A 57 6.06 -8.50 6.27
N PHE A 58 5.71 -7.99 7.46
CA PHE A 58 6.34 -6.79 8.03
C PHE A 58 7.80 -6.99 8.43
N ASN A 59 8.31 -8.23 8.45
CA ASN A 59 9.73 -8.49 8.61
C ASN A 59 10.54 -8.15 7.35
N LYS A 60 9.90 -8.16 6.17
CA LYS A 60 10.56 -7.83 4.88
C LYS A 60 10.46 -6.35 4.56
N ILE A 61 9.30 -5.75 4.83
CA ILE A 61 9.07 -4.32 4.65
C ILE A 61 8.40 -3.79 5.92
N SER A 62 9.14 -3.02 6.71
CA SER A 62 8.62 -2.50 7.98
C SER A 62 7.63 -1.34 7.76
N LEU A 63 6.77 -1.08 8.74
CA LEU A 63 5.85 0.08 8.68
C LEU A 63 6.58 1.41 8.49
N LEU A 64 7.79 1.56 9.04
CA LEU A 64 8.63 2.75 8.83
C LEU A 64 9.02 2.92 7.37
N GLN A 65 9.44 1.84 6.70
CA GLN A 65 9.77 1.89 5.28
C GLN A 65 8.56 2.24 4.42
N ILE A 66 7.38 1.73 4.77
CA ILE A 66 6.13 2.10 4.08
C ILE A 66 5.84 3.60 4.26
N LEU A 67 6.02 4.12 5.47
CA LEU A 67 5.87 5.54 5.75
C LEU A 67 6.87 6.40 4.95
N ASP A 68 8.13 5.97 4.84
CA ASP A 68 9.16 6.66 4.06
C ASP A 68 8.85 6.63 2.56
N LEU A 69 8.35 5.51 2.04
CA LEU A 69 7.90 5.39 0.65
C LEU A 69 6.70 6.31 0.35
N TYR A 70 5.77 6.43 1.30
CA TYR A 70 4.66 7.37 1.21
C TYR A 70 5.15 8.83 1.24
N LYS A 71 6.02 9.18 2.19
CA LYS A 71 6.60 10.53 2.31
C LYS A 71 7.46 10.92 1.11
N SER A 72 8.10 9.96 0.46
CA SER A 72 8.88 10.19 -0.77
C SER A 72 8.03 10.28 -2.04
N GLY A 73 6.70 10.19 -1.93
CA GLY A 73 5.77 10.29 -3.06
C GLY A 73 5.79 9.07 -3.99
N LYS A 74 6.44 7.97 -3.58
CA LYS A 74 6.45 6.70 -4.34
C LYS A 74 5.14 5.93 -4.17
N ILE A 75 4.42 6.18 -3.08
CA ILE A 75 3.05 5.72 -2.85
C ILE A 75 2.17 6.97 -2.92
N THR A 76 1.59 7.24 -4.09
CA THR A 76 0.53 8.24 -4.22
C THR A 76 -0.80 7.60 -3.83
N GLU A 77 -1.72 8.39 -3.27
CA GLU A 77 -3.09 7.92 -3.04
C GLU A 77 -3.59 7.24 -4.32
N THR A 78 -3.90 5.94 -4.24
CA THR A 78 -4.89 5.40 -5.16
C THR A 78 -6.18 6.07 -4.72
N SER A 79 -6.53 7.19 -5.37
CA SER A 79 -7.87 7.73 -5.29
C SER A 79 -8.81 6.54 -5.48
N GLN A 80 -9.63 6.24 -4.48
CA GLN A 80 -10.76 5.36 -4.67
C GLN A 80 -11.52 5.94 -5.87
N SER A 81 -11.35 5.29 -7.02
CA SER A 81 -12.04 5.65 -8.26
C SER A 81 -13.51 5.34 -8.05
N SER A 82 -14.20 6.26 -7.41
CA SER A 82 -15.63 6.43 -7.54
C SER A 82 -15.82 7.45 -8.66
N ALA A 83 -15.99 6.93 -9.86
CA ALA A 83 -16.35 7.62 -11.10
C ALA A 83 -15.28 8.53 -11.76
N PRO A 84 -15.25 8.57 -13.11
CA PRO A 84 -14.21 9.27 -13.86
C PRO A 84 -14.41 10.78 -13.76
N SER A 85 -13.49 11.47 -13.10
CA SER A 85 -13.33 12.90 -13.26
C SER A 85 -12.04 13.16 -14.01
N THR A 86 -12.21 13.56 -15.26
CA THR A 86 -11.22 14.17 -16.14
C THR A 86 -10.46 15.30 -15.45
N ASN A 87 -9.14 15.15 -15.34
CA ASN A 87 -8.13 16.17 -15.68
C ASN A 87 -6.74 15.57 -15.36
N ASP A 88 -5.98 15.12 -16.36
CA ASP A 88 -5.03 15.96 -17.11
C ASP A 88 -4.07 16.73 -16.20
N GLN A 89 -2.94 16.11 -15.89
CA GLN A 89 -1.64 16.71 -16.21
C GLN A 89 -0.54 15.64 -16.26
N ASP A 90 0.29 15.75 -17.31
CA ASP A 90 1.60 15.13 -17.47
C ASP A 90 1.75 13.81 -18.29
N SER A 91 1.08 13.73 -19.46
CA SER A 91 1.50 12.81 -20.54
C SER A 91 1.23 13.32 -21.97
N SER A 92 1.09 14.64 -22.13
CA SER A 92 0.40 15.30 -23.26
C SER A 92 1.01 15.10 -24.67
N LYS A 93 2.30 14.74 -24.83
CA LYS A 93 2.90 14.67 -26.18
C LYS A 93 2.97 13.27 -26.79
N ASN A 94 3.15 12.22 -25.98
CA ASN A 94 3.32 10.86 -26.52
C ASN A 94 1.97 10.18 -26.78
N ASN A 95 0.95 10.49 -25.97
CA ASN A 95 -0.37 9.85 -26.08
C ASN A 95 -1.22 10.38 -27.25
N LYS A 96 -1.01 11.63 -27.72
CA LYS A 96 -1.79 12.17 -28.86
C LYS A 96 -1.43 11.48 -30.18
N ALA A 97 -0.13 11.29 -30.45
CA ALA A 97 0.33 10.65 -31.68
C ALA A 97 -0.15 9.19 -31.77
N LEU A 98 -0.04 8.45 -30.66
CA LEU A 98 -0.55 7.08 -30.57
C LEU A 98 -2.09 7.04 -30.71
N ALA A 99 -2.82 7.97 -30.08
CA ALA A 99 -4.27 8.04 -30.20
C ALA A 99 -4.74 8.36 -31.63
N GLU A 100 -4.05 9.25 -32.34
CA GLU A 100 -4.33 9.54 -33.75
C GLU A 100 -4.01 8.34 -34.66
N GLU A 101 -2.93 7.61 -34.38
CA GLU A 101 -2.58 6.36 -35.07
C GLU A 101 -3.64 5.27 -34.87
N PHE A 102 -4.07 5.01 -33.63
CA PHE A 102 -5.11 4.02 -33.33
C PHE A 102 -6.47 4.41 -33.93
N LYS A 103 -6.82 5.70 -33.94
CA LYS A 103 -8.04 6.19 -34.57
C LYS A 103 -8.00 6.00 -36.09
N ALA A 104 -6.87 6.33 -36.72
CA ALA A 104 -6.68 6.11 -38.16
C ALA A 104 -6.73 4.62 -38.52
N LYS A 105 -6.10 3.76 -37.71
CA LYS A 105 -6.13 2.30 -37.88
C LYS A 105 -7.54 1.74 -37.74
N GLY A 106 -8.29 2.15 -36.72
CA GLY A 106 -9.69 1.74 -36.54
C GLY A 106 -10.59 2.15 -37.71
N ASN A 107 -10.43 3.37 -38.22
CA ASN A 107 -11.19 3.84 -39.38
C ASN A 107 -10.81 3.09 -40.67
N ALA A 108 -9.52 2.75 -40.84
CA ALA A 108 -9.05 1.98 -41.99
C ALA A 108 -9.62 0.56 -42.02
N PHE A 109 -9.62 -0.14 -40.88
CA PHE A 109 -10.23 -1.47 -40.75
C PHE A 109 -11.73 -1.44 -41.05
N MET A 110 -12.44 -0.42 -40.56
CA MET A 110 -13.88 -0.29 -40.79
C MET A 110 -14.22 0.06 -42.25
N SER A 111 -13.38 0.85 -42.92
CA SER A 111 -13.54 1.18 -44.34
C SER A 111 -13.22 0.01 -45.27
N SER A 112 -12.31 -0.88 -44.84
CA SER A 112 -11.87 -2.02 -45.64
C SER A 112 -12.91 -3.14 -45.71
N LYS A 113 -13.98 -3.08 -44.88
CA LYS A 113 -15.07 -4.09 -44.80
C LYS A 113 -14.58 -5.54 -44.76
N ASP A 114 -13.37 -5.75 -44.25
CA ASP A 114 -12.80 -7.08 -44.10
C ASP A 114 -13.39 -7.67 -42.81
N TYR A 115 -14.64 -8.13 -42.93
CA TYR A 115 -15.37 -8.88 -41.90
C TYR A 115 -15.18 -10.38 -42.12
N SER A 116 -13.93 -10.82 -42.31
CA SER A 116 -13.59 -12.24 -42.28
C SER A 116 -13.37 -12.71 -40.85
#